data_AF-A0AA91G7J1-F1
#
_entry.id   AF-A0AA91G7J1-F1
#
_cell.length_a   1.000
_cell.length_b   1.000
_cell.length_c   1.000
_cell.angle_alpha   90.00
_cell.angle_beta   90.00
_cell.angle_gamma   90.00
#
_symmetry.space_group_name_H-M   'P 1'
#
loop_
_entity.id
_entity.type
_entity.pdbx_description
1 polymer ?
#
loop_
_entity_poly.entity_id
_entity_poly.type
_entity_poly.pdbx_seq_one_letter_code
_entity_poly.pdbx_strand_id
1 'polypeptide(L)'
;MIPAQYYPHVREELKKELEGQFPNNPEAVAEHLGFADNLHTLEQEMEKIMISVDQRMIAAENNALTFLEASPERIPLHIKRLATFYEQWKHKNR
;
A
#
# COMPACT_ATOMS: atom_id res chain seq x y z
N MET A 1 5.93 -4.57 13.09
CA MET A 1 6.86 -3.44 13.25
C MET A 1 6.51 -2.44 12.18
N ILE A 2 6.24 -1.17 12.51
CA ILE A 2 5.89 -0.14 11.51
C ILE A 2 7.21 0.45 10.99
N PRO A 3 7.63 0.19 9.75
CA PRO A 3 8.93 0.62 9.22
C PRO A 3 9.11 2.15 9.30
N ALA A 4 8.02 2.90 9.20
CA ALA A 4 8.03 4.36 9.21
C ALA A 4 8.55 4.99 10.52
N GLN A 5 8.49 4.29 11.65
CA GLN A 5 8.94 4.82 12.95
C GLN A 5 10.48 4.95 13.05
N TYR A 6 11.22 4.20 12.22
CA TYR A 6 12.68 4.19 12.24
C TYR A 6 13.31 5.15 11.23
N TYR A 7 12.51 5.74 10.34
CA TYR A 7 13.02 6.62 9.30
C TYR A 7 13.90 7.77 9.82
N PRO A 8 13.59 8.46 10.93
CA PRO A 8 14.46 9.49 11.47
C PRO A 8 15.87 8.98 11.81
N HIS A 9 15.98 7.75 12.33
CA HIS A 9 17.27 7.15 12.67
C HIS A 9 18.04 6.75 11.40
N VAL A 10 17.36 6.11 10.44
CA VAL A 10 17.94 5.71 9.15
C VAL A 10 18.40 6.93 8.36
N ARG A 11 17.62 8.02 8.37
CA ARG A 11 17.95 9.27 7.70
C ARG A 11 19.22 9.91 8.26
N GLU A 12 19.40 9.87 9.58
CA GLU A 12 20.63 10.42 10.21
C GLU A 12 21.86 9.55 9.95
N GLU A 13 21.72 8.23 9.91
CA GLU A 13 22.83 7.35 9.50
C GLU A 13 23.19 7.57 8.02
N LEU A 14 22.18 7.66 7.15
CA LEU A 14 22.36 7.97 5.73
C LEU A 14 23.05 9.32 5.54
N LYS A 15 22.66 10.34 6.31
CA LYS A 15 23.31 11.66 6.27
C LYS A 15 24.80 11.57 6.59
N LYS A 16 25.16 10.87 7.67
CA LYS A 16 26.59 10.70 8.06
C LYS A 16 27.39 10.00 6.97
N GLU A 17 26.82 8.96 6.35
CA GLU A 17 27.46 8.23 5.26
C GLU A 17 27.65 9.14 4.03
N LEU A 18 26.63 9.91 3.65
CA LEU A 18 26.69 10.85 2.53
C LEU A 18 27.69 11.99 2.78
N GLU A 19 27.75 12.53 4.00
CA GLU A 19 28.77 13.51 4.38
C GLU A 19 30.19 12.94 4.29
N GLY A 20 30.37 11.64 4.54
CA GLY A 20 31.63 10.93 4.34
C GLY A 20 31.98 10.73 2.86
N GLN A 21 31.00 10.44 2.00
CA GLN A 21 31.19 10.23 0.56
C GLN A 21 31.34 11.55 -0.23
N PHE A 22 30.67 12.61 0.22
CA PHE A 22 30.64 13.94 -0.41
C PHE A 22 31.13 15.05 0.54
N PRO A 23 32.35 14.95 1.11
CA PRO A 23 32.82 15.82 2.19
C PRO A 23 32.92 17.31 1.82
N ASN A 24 33.02 17.61 0.53
CA ASN A 24 33.11 18.98 0.00
C ASN A 24 31.91 19.37 -0.86
N ASN A 25 30.85 18.56 -0.89
CA ASN A 25 29.68 18.81 -1.72
C ASN A 25 28.38 18.66 -0.90
N PRO A 26 28.06 19.65 -0.05
CA PRO A 26 26.86 19.62 0.77
C PRO A 26 25.56 19.64 -0.06
N GLU A 27 25.61 20.18 -1.28
CA GLU A 27 24.45 20.19 -2.20
C GLU A 27 24.08 18.78 -2.63
N ALA A 28 25.07 17.94 -2.99
CA ALA A 28 24.83 16.53 -3.32
C ALA A 28 24.25 15.74 -2.12
N VAL A 29 24.76 15.99 -0.90
CA VAL A 29 24.19 15.37 0.32
C VAL A 29 22.73 15.76 0.51
N ALA A 30 22.40 17.05 0.35
CA ALA A 30 21.04 17.54 0.48
C ALA A 30 20.10 16.95 -0.58
N GLU A 31 20.56 16.82 -1.83
CA GLU A 31 19.79 16.21 -2.92
C GLU A 31 19.48 14.73 -2.63
N HIS A 32 20.49 13.94 -2.22
CA HIS A 32 20.31 12.54 -1.87
C HIS A 32 19.39 12.33 -0.67
N LEU A 33 19.49 13.17 0.36
CA LEU A 33 18.55 13.15 1.48
C LEU A 33 17.12 13.52 1.04
N GLY A 34 16.98 14.46 0.10
CA GLY A 34 15.69 14.81 -0.49
C GLY A 34 15.04 13.63 -1.22
N PHE A 35 15.81 12.82 -1.95
CA PHE A 35 15.29 11.60 -2.56
C PHE A 35 14.84 10.57 -1.51
N ALA A 36 15.60 10.40 -0.43
CA ALA A 36 15.20 9.52 0.67
C ALA A 36 13.89 9.99 1.33
N ASP A 37 13.73 11.31 1.54
CA ASP A 37 12.52 11.91 2.11
C ASP A 37 11.30 11.69 1.21
N ASN A 38 11.48 11.80 -0.11
CA ASN A 38 10.43 11.51 -1.09
C ASN A 38 10.04 10.02 -1.09
N LEU A 39 11.01 9.11 -1.02
CA LEU A 39 10.74 7.67 -0.94
C LEU A 39 9.97 7.31 0.34
N HIS A 40 10.38 7.86 1.48
CA HIS A 40 9.68 7.66 2.74
C HIS A 40 8.23 8.16 2.68
N THR A 41 8.00 9.32 2.06
CA THR A 41 6.65 9.85 1.87
C THR A 41 5.80 8.92 0.98
N LEU A 42 6.40 8.39 -0.09
CA LEU A 42 5.72 7.43 -0.97
C LEU A 42 5.34 6.15 -0.22
N GLU A 43 6.24 5.60 0.60
CA GLU A 43 5.95 4.42 1.42
C GLU A 43 4.76 4.65 2.37
N GLN A 44 4.69 5.81 3.03
CA GLN A 44 3.57 6.16 3.90
C GLN A 44 2.24 6.25 3.14
N GLU A 45 2.23 6.83 1.94
CA GLU A 45 1.03 6.90 1.10
C GLU A 45 0.59 5.51 0.63
N MET A 46 1.53 4.65 0.26
CA MET A 46 1.23 3.26 -0.09
C MET A 46 0.63 2.48 1.08
N GLU A 47 1.14 2.66 2.30
CA GLU A 47 0.59 2.05 3.51
C GLU A 47 -0.87 2.49 3.76
N LYS A 48 -1.16 3.79 3.61
CA LYS A 48 -2.53 4.32 3.72
C LYS A 48 -3.47 3.72 2.68
N ILE A 49 -3.01 3.59 1.43
CA ILE A 49 -3.80 2.98 0.34
C ILE A 49 -4.09 1.52 0.68
N MET A 50 -3.09 0.76 1.12
CA MET A 50 -3.24 -0.64 1.50
C MET A 50 -4.30 -0.80 2.61
N ILE A 51 -4.19 -0.02 3.69
CA ILE A 51 -5.17 -0.03 4.79
C ILE A 51 -6.56 0.32 4.29
N SER A 52 -6.69 1.31 3.40
CA SER A 52 -7.98 1.71 2.84
C SER A 52 -8.61 0.62 1.97
N VAL A 53 -7.80 -0.08 1.17
CA VAL A 53 -8.25 -1.20 0.33
C VAL A 53 -8.73 -2.35 1.20
N ASP A 54 -7.96 -2.72 2.23
CA ASP A 54 -8.34 -3.78 3.17
C ASP A 54 -9.66 -3.46 3.88
N GLN A 55 -9.82 -2.24 4.38
CA GLN A 55 -11.08 -1.80 5.01
C GLN A 55 -12.27 -1.88 4.05
N ARG A 56 -12.10 -1.47 2.80
CA ARG A 56 -13.16 -1.56 1.77
C ARG A 56 -13.49 -3.01 1.42
N MET A 57 -12.48 -3.88 1.38
CA MET A 57 -12.69 -5.31 1.13
C MET A 57 -13.49 -5.95 2.26
N ILE A 58 -13.10 -5.72 3.52
CA ILE A 58 -13.83 -6.19 4.70
C ILE A 58 -15.28 -5.66 4.70
N ALA A 59 -15.47 -4.38 4.38
CA ALA A 59 -16.81 -3.81 4.32
C ALA A 59 -17.67 -4.45 3.20
N ALA A 60 -17.08 -4.72 2.03
CA ALA A 60 -17.76 -5.40 0.94
C ALA A 60 -18.14 -6.85 1.31
N GLU A 61 -17.24 -7.58 1.97
CA GLU A 61 -17.49 -8.93 2.47
C GLU A 61 -18.62 -8.95 3.50
N ASN A 62 -18.59 -8.05 4.49
CA ASN A 62 -19.65 -7.95 5.49
C ASN A 62 -21.01 -7.62 4.86
N ASN A 63 -21.05 -6.68 3.91
CA ASN A 63 -22.28 -6.34 3.21
C ASN A 63 -22.81 -7.53 2.38
N ALA A 64 -21.93 -8.29 1.74
CA ALA A 64 -22.31 -9.49 1.01
C ALA A 64 -22.86 -10.56 1.96
N LEU A 65 -22.23 -10.80 3.10
CA LEU A 65 -22.69 -11.74 4.12
C LEU A 65 -24.08 -11.33 4.65
N THR A 66 -24.27 -10.08 5.07
CA THR A 66 -25.58 -9.59 5.53
C THR A 66 -26.66 -9.73 4.47
N PHE A 67 -26.35 -9.44 3.21
CA PHE A 67 -27.30 -9.61 2.10
C PHE A 67 -27.67 -11.08 1.88
N LEU A 68 -26.71 -12.00 1.96
CA LEU A 68 -26.93 -13.42 1.77
C LEU A 68 -27.69 -14.05 2.96
N GLU A 69 -27.44 -13.58 4.18
CA GLU A 69 -28.21 -13.97 5.37
C GLU A 69 -29.68 -13.55 5.24
N ALA A 70 -29.94 -12.36 4.67
CA ALA A 70 -31.30 -11.86 4.45
C ALA A 70 -32.02 -12.53 3.26
N SER A 71 -31.31 -13.22 2.37
CA SER A 71 -31.88 -13.84 1.15
C SER A 71 -31.04 -15.05 0.68
N PRO A 72 -31.02 -16.15 1.45
CA PRO A 72 -30.12 -17.29 1.20
C PRO A 72 -30.39 -17.99 -0.14
N GLU A 73 -31.62 -17.95 -0.65
CA GLU A 73 -31.98 -18.48 -1.97
C GLU A 73 -31.24 -17.79 -3.14
N ARG A 74 -30.65 -16.62 -2.91
CA ARG A 74 -29.89 -15.86 -3.92
C ARG A 74 -28.40 -16.20 -3.94
N ILE A 75 -27.90 -16.99 -2.99
CA ILE A 75 -26.49 -17.43 -2.92
C ILE A 75 -25.99 -18.02 -4.26
N PRO A 76 -26.72 -18.94 -4.93
CA PRO A 76 -26.25 -19.53 -6.18
C PRO A 76 -26.06 -18.50 -7.31
N LEU A 77 -26.92 -17.47 -7.36
CA LEU A 77 -26.83 -16.38 -8.34
C LEU A 77 -25.61 -15.49 -8.07
N HIS A 78 -25.33 -15.21 -6.80
CA HIS A 78 -24.19 -14.38 -6.40
C HIS A 78 -22.86 -15.07 -6.71
N ILE A 79 -22.75 -16.38 -6.44
CA ILE A 79 -21.58 -17.20 -6.81
C ILE A 79 -21.34 -17.16 -8.32
N LYS A 80 -22.38 -17.32 -9.14
CA LYS A 80 -22.26 -17.23 -10.61
C LYS A 80 -21.73 -15.87 -11.07
N ARG A 81 -22.21 -14.77 -10.47
CA ARG A 81 -21.72 -13.42 -10.78
C ARG A 81 -20.25 -13.22 -10.39
N LEU A 82 -19.85 -13.67 -9.20
CA LEU A 82 -18.45 -13.62 -8.75
C LEU A 82 -17.52 -14.40 -9.68
N ALA A 83 -17.91 -15.63 -10.06
CA ALA A 83 -17.15 -16.44 -11.02
C ALA A 83 -17.00 -15.73 -12.37
N THR A 84 -18.05 -15.06 -12.84
CA THR A 84 -18.04 -14.30 -14.09
C THR A 84 -17.08 -13.11 -14.01
N PHE A 85 -17.11 -12.35 -12.91
CA PHE A 85 -16.19 -11.23 -12.71
C PHE A 85 -14.74 -11.67 -12.59
N TYR A 86 -14.48 -12.80 -11.91
CA TYR A 86 -13.14 -13.36 -11.80
C TYR A 86 -12.56 -13.72 -13.17
N GLU A 87 -13.31 -14.43 -14.01
CA GLU A 87 -12.83 -14.77 -15.35
C GLU A 87 -12.62 -13.52 -16.22
N GLN A 88 -13.49 -12.51 -16.13
CA GLN A 88 -13.29 -11.24 -16.83
C GLN A 88 -12.03 -10.50 -16.36
N TRP A 89 -11.76 -10.45 -15.06
CA TRP A 89 -10.54 -9.86 -14.52
C TRP A 89 -9.30 -10.62 -14.98
N LYS A 90 -9.33 -11.96 -14.93
CA LYS A 90 -8.24 -12.83 -15.37
C LYS A 90 -7.93 -12.67 -16.85
N HIS A 91 -8.94 -12.48 -17.70
CA HIS A 91 -8.73 -12.20 -19.12
C HIS A 91 -8.16 -10.81 -19.40
N LYS A 92 -8.45 -9.81 -18.57
CA LYS A 92 -7.92 -8.45 -18.71
C LYS A 92 -6.47 -8.29 -18.23
N ASN A 93 -6.00 -9.17 -17.36
CA ASN A 93 -4.68 -9.12 -16.73
C ASN A 93 -3.75 -10.27 -17.15
N ARG A 94 -4.06 -10.92 -18.29
CA ARG A 94 -3.19 -11.86 -19.00
C ARG A 94 -2.77 -11.24 -20.32
#